data_AF-A0ABD3N3J4-F1
#
_entry.id   AF-A0ABD3N3J4-F1
#
_cell.length_a   1.000
_cell.length_b   1.000
_cell.length_c   1.000
_cell.angle_alpha   90.00
_cell.angle_beta   90.00
_cell.angle_gamma   90.00
#
_symmetry.space_group_name_H-M   'P 1'
#
loop_
_entity.id
_entity.type
_entity.pdbx_description
1 polymer ?
#
loop_
_entity_poly.entity_id
_entity_poly.type
_entity_poly.pdbx_seq_one_letter_code
_entity_poly.pdbx_strand_id
1 'polypeptide(L)'
;MTAIAMAHPNVLCRLLPFLLLSVTITVSALVSPTQHFRGSLILSPSSTSFSATKLHASSSSSSSSSSSSSPIGIFLSGITGIAPPSLPPPVSILSGTSIDPTRDGVDIGRVYKATKDGWSAINFHNCVDGKGSAIVVALSKSGKLFGGYNPLGWMSSDDYGNSNGAFLWFLQDNNTGTAIKCPILAGGNTAIFDYATGGPNFGAADLCIGPPRAAVLGGFAGPDVENSSSVAGNLKRGKSSVGGAYDFQKGWPVSGEFQLTELEVWSNVNVGKRASSTGRGWLGF
;
A
#
# COMPACT_ATOMS: atom_id res chain seq x y z
N MET A 1 -19.27 68.22 30.65
CA MET A 1 -18.81 69.05 29.51
C MET A 1 -18.69 68.12 28.31
N THR A 2 -19.70 68.12 27.42
CA THR A 2 -19.67 68.78 26.09
C THR A 2 -18.57 68.15 25.20
N ALA A 3 -18.80 67.67 23.98
CA ALA A 3 -19.79 68.08 22.97
C ALA A 3 -19.68 67.19 21.70
N ILE A 4 -20.83 66.98 21.02
CA ILE A 4 -21.10 67.15 19.56
C ILE A 4 -20.46 66.11 18.59
N ALA A 5 -21.09 65.53 17.55
CA ALA A 5 -22.23 65.89 16.67
C ALA A 5 -22.88 64.59 16.09
N MET A 6 -24.21 64.50 15.92
CA MET A 6 -25.01 64.78 14.70
C MET A 6 -24.61 63.96 13.44
N ALA A 7 -25.47 63.41 12.56
CA ALA A 7 -26.91 63.18 12.45
C ALA A 7 -27.14 62.26 11.20
N HIS A 8 -28.34 61.66 11.13
CA HIS A 8 -29.04 60.88 10.06
C HIS A 8 -28.92 61.39 8.59
N PRO A 9 -29.56 60.82 7.50
CA PRO A 9 -30.48 59.65 7.38
C PRO A 9 -30.30 58.70 6.14
N ASN A 10 -30.94 57.52 6.24
CA ASN A 10 -31.70 56.74 5.23
C ASN A 10 -31.32 56.75 3.72
N VAL A 11 -31.05 55.56 3.18
CA VAL A 11 -31.59 55.11 1.87
C VAL A 11 -31.96 53.63 1.92
N LEU A 12 -33.26 53.34 1.74
CA LEU A 12 -33.82 52.03 1.40
C LEU A 12 -33.29 51.54 0.03
N CYS A 13 -33.04 50.24 -0.13
CA CYS A 13 -33.53 49.52 -1.31
C CYS A 13 -33.43 47.97 -1.20
N ARG A 14 -34.62 47.36 -1.20
CA ARG A 14 -35.05 46.19 -1.99
C ARG A 14 -34.43 44.81 -1.71
N LEU A 15 -35.21 44.04 -0.94
CA LEU A 15 -35.46 42.60 -1.09
C LEU A 15 -35.66 42.21 -2.57
N LEU A 16 -34.99 41.14 -3.03
CA LEU A 16 -35.49 40.16 -4.01
C LEU A 16 -34.75 38.81 -3.81
N PRO A 17 -35.37 37.67 -4.20
CA PRO A 17 -35.23 36.39 -3.50
C PRO A 17 -34.36 35.34 -4.22
N PHE A 18 -34.02 34.30 -3.42
CA PHE A 18 -33.77 32.90 -3.76
C PHE A 18 -33.81 32.50 -5.25
N LEU A 19 -32.66 32.06 -5.78
CA LEU A 19 -32.59 31.08 -6.86
C LEU A 19 -31.91 29.81 -6.32
N LEU A 20 -32.71 28.80 -5.98
CA LEU A 20 -32.25 27.41 -5.92
C LEU A 20 -32.10 26.93 -7.37
N LEU A 21 -30.88 26.57 -7.79
CA LEU A 21 -30.69 25.71 -8.95
C LEU A 21 -31.01 24.27 -8.53
N SER A 22 -32.18 23.77 -8.88
CA SER A 22 -32.44 22.33 -8.93
C SER A 22 -31.89 21.77 -10.24
N VAL A 23 -30.87 20.92 -10.16
CA VAL A 23 -30.39 20.12 -11.28
C VAL A 23 -31.21 18.84 -11.32
N THR A 24 -32.14 18.76 -12.26
CA THR A 24 -32.89 17.53 -12.57
C THR A 24 -32.01 16.64 -13.44
N ILE A 25 -31.56 15.49 -12.92
CA ILE A 25 -30.87 14.47 -13.72
C ILE A 25 -31.95 13.56 -14.32
N THR A 26 -32.18 13.70 -15.62
CA THR A 26 -33.02 12.76 -16.39
C THR A 26 -32.20 11.52 -16.72
N VAL A 27 -32.49 10.39 -16.09
CA VAL A 27 -31.94 9.08 -16.48
C VAL A 27 -32.83 8.51 -17.57
N SER A 28 -32.44 8.71 -18.84
CA SER A 28 -33.06 8.00 -19.95
C SER A 28 -32.51 6.57 -20.00
N ALA A 29 -33.35 5.61 -19.59
CA ALA A 29 -33.09 4.18 -19.75
C ALA A 29 -33.10 3.83 -21.24
N LEU A 30 -31.95 3.42 -21.79
CA LEU A 30 -31.88 2.83 -23.13
C LEU A 30 -32.12 1.32 -23.00
N VAL A 31 -33.37 0.93 -23.18
CA VAL A 31 -33.78 -0.46 -23.40
C VAL A 31 -33.36 -0.84 -24.82
N SER A 32 -32.45 -1.80 -24.96
CA SER A 32 -32.18 -2.45 -26.25
C SER A 32 -32.96 -3.77 -26.34
N PRO A 33 -33.59 -4.07 -27.51
CA PRO A 33 -34.54 -5.15 -27.64
C PRO A 33 -33.90 -6.53 -27.78
N THR A 34 -34.57 -7.49 -27.15
CA THR A 34 -34.45 -8.93 -27.28
C THR A 34 -34.63 -9.39 -28.73
N GLN A 35 -33.62 -10.08 -29.27
CA GLN A 35 -33.74 -10.87 -30.50
C GLN A 35 -34.13 -12.30 -30.12
N HIS A 36 -35.31 -12.71 -30.57
CA HIS A 36 -35.80 -14.08 -30.52
C HIS A 36 -34.99 -14.96 -31.48
N PHE A 37 -34.28 -15.96 -30.96
CA PHE A 37 -33.82 -17.09 -31.76
C PHE A 37 -34.62 -18.32 -31.35
N ARG A 38 -35.48 -18.79 -32.26
CA ARG A 38 -36.15 -20.09 -32.16
C ARG A 38 -35.16 -21.18 -32.55
N GLY A 39 -34.89 -22.09 -31.62
CA GLY A 39 -34.18 -23.34 -31.88
C GLY A 39 -34.72 -24.42 -30.96
N SER A 40 -35.78 -25.09 -31.39
CA SER A 40 -36.10 -26.43 -30.88
C SER A 40 -35.13 -27.41 -31.54
N LEU A 41 -34.62 -28.40 -30.78
CA LEU A 41 -34.57 -29.81 -31.18
C LEU A 41 -33.97 -30.66 -30.01
N ILE A 42 -34.82 -31.57 -29.53
CA ILE A 42 -34.55 -32.96 -29.12
C ILE A 42 -33.74 -33.20 -27.82
N LEU A 43 -34.49 -33.64 -26.81
CA LEU A 43 -34.04 -34.37 -25.62
C LEU A 43 -33.69 -35.83 -25.97
N SER A 44 -32.55 -36.31 -25.47
CA SER A 44 -32.27 -37.73 -25.28
C SER A 44 -31.61 -37.93 -23.91
N PRO A 45 -32.10 -38.82 -23.04
CA PRO A 45 -31.51 -39.04 -21.72
C PRO A 45 -30.49 -40.18 -21.78
N SER A 46 -29.31 -39.96 -21.23
CA SER A 46 -28.41 -41.05 -20.87
C SER A 46 -27.76 -40.74 -19.52
N SER A 47 -28.23 -41.50 -18.54
CA SER A 47 -27.75 -41.63 -17.18
C SER A 47 -26.36 -42.28 -17.13
N THR A 48 -25.42 -41.70 -16.38
CA THR A 48 -24.29 -42.44 -15.82
C THR A 48 -23.82 -41.81 -14.50
N SER A 49 -24.23 -42.47 -13.42
CA SER A 49 -23.55 -42.77 -12.15
C SER A 49 -22.32 -41.95 -11.72
N PHE A 50 -22.43 -41.39 -10.51
CA PHE A 50 -21.32 -41.01 -9.64
C PHE A 50 -20.62 -42.25 -9.08
N SER A 51 -19.29 -42.29 -9.14
CA SER A 51 -18.49 -43.21 -8.32
C SER A 51 -17.31 -42.48 -7.70
N ALA A 52 -17.35 -42.36 -6.38
CA ALA A 52 -16.27 -41.83 -5.56
C ALA A 52 -15.16 -42.88 -5.46
N THR A 53 -13.93 -42.53 -5.82
CA THR A 53 -12.75 -43.36 -5.50
C THR A 53 -11.69 -42.53 -4.80
N LYS A 54 -11.10 -43.20 -3.82
CA LYS A 54 -10.27 -42.76 -2.70
C LYS A 54 -8.88 -42.31 -3.11
N LEU A 55 -8.35 -41.35 -2.34
CA LEU A 55 -7.00 -40.80 -2.34
C LEU A 55 -5.89 -41.86 -2.38
N HIS A 56 -4.84 -41.59 -3.16
CA HIS A 56 -3.48 -42.01 -2.84
C HIS A 56 -2.51 -40.86 -3.13
N ALA A 57 -1.73 -40.48 -2.11
CA ALA A 57 -0.75 -39.40 -2.16
C ALA A 57 0.50 -39.83 -2.94
N SER A 58 1.03 -38.94 -3.77
CA SER A 58 2.43 -38.96 -4.14
C SER A 58 2.93 -37.54 -4.39
N SER A 59 4.03 -37.26 -3.72
CA SER A 59 4.81 -36.04 -3.68
C SER A 59 5.40 -35.66 -5.04
N SER A 60 5.26 -34.40 -5.46
CA SER A 60 6.20 -33.77 -6.39
C SER A 60 6.22 -32.25 -6.24
N SER A 61 7.42 -31.75 -5.92
CA SER A 61 8.01 -30.44 -6.22
C SER A 61 7.07 -29.25 -6.47
N SER A 62 6.93 -28.38 -5.47
CA SER A 62 6.42 -27.03 -5.64
C SER A 62 7.46 -26.16 -6.38
N SER A 63 7.36 -26.12 -7.71
CA SER A 63 7.93 -25.03 -8.50
C SER A 63 7.18 -23.75 -8.14
N SER A 64 7.86 -22.80 -7.49
CA SER A 64 7.33 -21.48 -7.20
C SER A 64 7.20 -20.68 -8.50
N SER A 65 6.06 -20.80 -9.17
CA SER A 65 5.67 -19.89 -10.23
C SER A 65 5.40 -18.53 -9.61
N SER A 66 6.27 -17.56 -9.88
CA SER A 66 6.04 -16.14 -9.61
C SER A 66 4.83 -15.67 -10.42
N SER A 67 3.64 -15.81 -9.85
CA SER A 67 2.42 -15.28 -10.44
C SER A 67 2.43 -13.76 -10.32
N SER A 68 2.96 -13.09 -11.35
CA SER A 68 2.68 -11.68 -11.57
C SER A 68 1.17 -11.51 -11.54
N SER A 69 0.64 -10.75 -10.59
CA SER A 69 -0.79 -10.47 -10.55
C SER A 69 -1.15 -9.73 -11.84
N SER A 70 -1.86 -10.41 -12.74
CA SER A 70 -2.33 -9.82 -13.99
C SER A 70 -3.15 -8.55 -13.70
N PRO A 71 -3.12 -7.53 -14.56
CA PRO A 71 -3.93 -6.31 -14.41
C PRO A 71 -5.40 -6.57 -14.05
N ILE A 72 -5.96 -7.67 -14.57
CA ILE A 72 -7.32 -8.15 -14.31
C ILE A 72 -7.56 -8.48 -12.83
N GLY A 73 -6.60 -9.11 -12.15
CA GLY A 73 -6.72 -9.47 -10.73
C GLY A 73 -6.73 -8.26 -9.81
N ILE A 74 -5.95 -7.22 -10.16
CA ILE A 74 -5.93 -5.93 -9.45
C ILE A 74 -7.23 -5.17 -9.69
N PHE A 75 -7.73 -5.17 -10.94
CA PHE A 75 -8.99 -4.52 -11.30
C PHE A 75 -10.19 -5.14 -10.56
N LEU A 76 -10.31 -6.48 -10.56
CA LEU A 76 -11.38 -7.17 -9.86
C LEU A 76 -11.31 -6.98 -8.34
N SER A 77 -10.11 -6.78 -7.77
CA SER A 77 -9.95 -6.47 -6.35
C SER A 77 -10.64 -5.17 -5.93
N GLY A 78 -10.61 -4.14 -6.78
CA GLY A 78 -11.30 -2.87 -6.52
C GLY A 78 -12.83 -3.01 -6.49
N ILE A 79 -13.38 -3.95 -7.25
CA ILE A 79 -14.84 -4.18 -7.33
C ILE A 79 -15.30 -5.15 -6.24
N THR A 80 -14.54 -6.23 -6.02
CA THR A 80 -14.92 -7.32 -5.10
C THR A 80 -14.48 -7.08 -3.66
N GLY A 81 -13.52 -6.18 -3.44
CA GLY A 81 -12.88 -6.00 -2.13
C GLY A 81 -12.01 -7.19 -1.71
N ILE A 82 -11.81 -8.18 -2.58
CA ILE A 82 -10.97 -9.35 -2.33
C ILE A 82 -9.55 -9.05 -2.77
N ALA A 83 -8.57 -9.22 -1.88
CA ALA A 83 -7.16 -9.04 -2.20
C ALA A 83 -6.68 -10.10 -3.22
N PRO A 84 -5.82 -9.71 -4.19
CA PRO A 84 -5.18 -10.68 -5.07
C PRO A 84 -4.22 -11.60 -4.28
N PRO A 85 -3.84 -12.77 -4.86
CA PRO A 85 -2.97 -13.74 -4.19
C PRO A 85 -1.56 -13.20 -3.87
N SER A 86 -1.07 -12.24 -4.66
CA SER A 86 0.20 -11.55 -4.44
C SER A 86 0.21 -10.18 -5.09
N LEU A 87 1.05 -9.28 -4.59
CA LEU A 87 1.31 -7.94 -5.11
C LEU A 87 2.82 -7.75 -5.31
N PRO A 88 3.39 -8.31 -6.39
CA PRO A 88 4.81 -8.14 -6.66
C PRO A 88 5.16 -6.68 -6.97
N PRO A 89 6.32 -6.19 -6.52
CA PRO A 89 6.76 -4.83 -6.81
C PRO A 89 7.15 -4.67 -8.29
N PRO A 90 6.98 -3.48 -8.88
CA PRO A 90 7.49 -3.20 -10.22
C PRO A 90 9.02 -3.23 -10.23
N VAL A 91 9.62 -4.12 -11.01
CA VAL A 91 11.09 -4.30 -11.02
C VAL A 91 11.82 -3.09 -11.60
N SER A 92 11.19 -2.34 -12.52
CA SER A 92 11.78 -1.16 -13.17
C SER A 92 12.19 -0.07 -12.17
N ILE A 93 11.44 0.09 -11.09
CA ILE A 93 11.74 1.09 -10.05
C ILE A 93 12.79 0.61 -9.04
N LEU A 94 13.14 -0.69 -9.04
CA LEU A 94 14.16 -1.23 -8.15
C LEU A 94 15.57 -1.06 -8.72
N SER A 95 15.71 -0.69 -10.00
CA SER A 95 17.02 -0.47 -10.61
C SER A 95 17.85 0.55 -9.81
N GLY A 96 19.10 0.18 -9.51
CA GLY A 96 20.05 0.98 -8.74
C GLY A 96 19.89 0.94 -7.22
N THR A 97 18.86 0.25 -6.71
CA THR A 97 18.65 0.09 -5.26
C THR A 97 19.46 -1.08 -4.68
N SER A 98 19.43 -1.24 -3.36
CA SER A 98 20.06 -2.37 -2.67
C SER A 98 19.34 -3.70 -2.90
N ILE A 99 18.07 -3.66 -3.31
CA ILE A 99 17.23 -4.81 -3.64
C ILE A 99 16.95 -4.94 -5.15
N ASP A 100 17.81 -4.33 -5.96
CA ASP A 100 17.76 -4.47 -7.42
C ASP A 100 18.02 -5.94 -7.81
N PRO A 101 17.05 -6.63 -8.44
CA PRO A 101 17.18 -8.04 -8.79
C PRO A 101 18.21 -8.30 -9.90
N THR A 102 18.71 -7.26 -10.57
CA THR A 102 19.82 -7.39 -11.54
C THR A 102 21.18 -7.52 -10.87
N ARG A 103 21.29 -7.24 -9.56
CA ARG A 103 22.54 -7.30 -8.81
C ARG A 103 22.81 -8.72 -8.32
N ASP A 104 24.08 -9.12 -8.39
CA ASP A 104 24.50 -10.43 -7.90
C ASP A 104 24.19 -10.62 -6.41
N GLY A 105 23.59 -11.76 -6.08
CA GLY A 105 23.22 -12.16 -4.71
C GLY A 105 22.01 -11.42 -4.13
N VAL A 106 21.24 -10.72 -4.96
CA VAL A 106 19.91 -10.22 -4.60
C VAL A 106 18.86 -11.22 -5.08
N ASP A 107 18.05 -11.70 -4.16
CA ASP A 107 16.84 -12.46 -4.47
C ASP A 107 15.69 -11.81 -3.73
N ILE A 108 14.71 -11.26 -4.46
CA ILE A 108 13.62 -10.52 -3.86
C ILE A 108 12.48 -11.46 -3.49
N GLY A 109 12.12 -11.47 -2.20
CA GLY A 109 11.03 -12.30 -1.68
C GLY A 109 10.12 -11.51 -0.76
N ARG A 110 8.86 -11.94 -0.72
CA ARG A 110 7.85 -11.36 0.15
C ARG A 110 8.12 -11.77 1.60
N VAL A 111 8.32 -10.79 2.46
CA VAL A 111 8.58 -10.99 3.90
C VAL A 111 7.32 -10.79 4.75
N TYR A 112 6.33 -10.07 4.23
CA TYR A 112 5.07 -9.80 4.93
C TYR A 112 3.90 -9.66 3.95
N LYS A 113 2.75 -10.18 4.33
CA LYS A 113 1.45 -9.99 3.67
C LYS A 113 0.36 -9.80 4.73
N ALA A 114 -0.32 -8.65 4.72
CA ALA A 114 -1.27 -8.30 5.78
C ALA A 114 -2.46 -9.26 5.91
N THR A 115 -2.97 -9.82 4.80
CA THR A 115 -4.05 -10.83 4.88
C THR A 115 -3.61 -12.19 5.42
N LYS A 116 -2.31 -12.50 5.38
CA LYS A 116 -1.75 -13.76 5.89
C LYS A 116 -1.21 -13.60 7.31
N ASP A 117 -0.39 -12.58 7.52
CA ASP A 117 0.38 -12.36 8.73
C ASP A 117 -0.36 -11.45 9.73
N GLY A 118 -1.41 -10.75 9.26
CA GLY A 118 -2.33 -9.94 10.06
C GLY A 118 -2.13 -8.43 9.89
N TRP A 119 -3.15 -7.65 10.26
CA TRP A 119 -3.25 -6.21 9.95
C TRP A 119 -2.76 -5.26 11.06
N SER A 120 -2.12 -5.79 12.10
CA SER A 120 -1.59 -5.00 13.21
C SER A 120 -0.15 -4.56 12.93
N ALA A 121 0.23 -3.37 13.39
CA ALA A 121 1.61 -2.88 13.35
C ALA A 121 2.60 -3.87 13.98
N ILE A 122 2.22 -4.51 15.07
CA ILE A 122 3.03 -5.54 15.72
C ILE A 122 3.31 -6.72 14.79
N ASN A 123 2.30 -7.15 14.02
CA ASN A 123 2.46 -8.25 13.08
C ASN A 123 3.39 -7.86 11.93
N PHE A 124 3.32 -6.61 11.49
CA PHE A 124 4.25 -6.06 10.50
C PHE A 124 5.70 -6.09 11.01
N HIS A 125 5.96 -5.55 12.20
CA HIS A 125 7.31 -5.50 12.77
C HIS A 125 7.88 -6.90 13.05
N ASN A 126 7.06 -7.82 13.55
CA ASN A 126 7.45 -9.22 13.72
C ASN A 126 7.97 -9.89 12.43
N CYS A 127 7.51 -9.43 11.26
CA CYS A 127 7.90 -10.00 9.97
C CYS A 127 9.03 -9.23 9.29
N VAL A 128 9.05 -7.90 9.42
CA VAL A 128 9.86 -6.99 8.60
C VAL A 128 11.13 -6.53 9.32
N ASP A 129 11.15 -6.53 10.65
CA ASP A 129 12.30 -6.04 11.40
C ASP A 129 13.55 -6.87 11.15
N GLY A 130 14.68 -6.17 10.97
CA GLY A 130 15.98 -6.78 10.71
C GLY A 130 16.11 -7.44 9.32
N LYS A 131 15.13 -7.30 8.42
CA LYS A 131 15.20 -7.84 7.05
C LYS A 131 15.99 -6.97 6.08
N GLY A 132 16.53 -5.83 6.54
CA GLY A 132 17.28 -4.88 5.71
C GLY A 132 16.39 -4.04 4.80
N SER A 133 16.97 -3.50 3.72
CA SER A 133 16.28 -2.66 2.75
C SER A 133 15.05 -3.37 2.16
N ALA A 134 13.91 -2.70 2.10
CA ALA A 134 12.67 -3.31 1.66
C ALA A 134 11.72 -2.33 0.97
N ILE A 135 10.86 -2.86 0.10
CA ILE A 135 9.82 -2.12 -0.62
C ILE A 135 8.43 -2.53 -0.14
N VAL A 136 7.61 -1.53 0.13
CA VAL A 136 6.20 -1.64 0.48
C VAL A 136 5.36 -1.57 -0.78
N VAL A 137 4.40 -2.49 -0.91
CA VAL A 137 3.42 -2.55 -1.99
C VAL A 137 2.02 -2.57 -1.37
N ALA A 138 1.28 -1.48 -1.51
CA ALA A 138 -0.06 -1.30 -0.98
C ALA A 138 -1.09 -1.24 -2.11
N LEU A 139 -2.22 -1.91 -1.90
CA LEU A 139 -3.39 -1.84 -2.78
C LEU A 139 -4.52 -1.13 -2.05
N SER A 140 -4.94 0.04 -2.54
CA SER A 140 -6.09 0.75 -2.00
C SER A 140 -7.40 0.02 -2.28
N LYS A 141 -8.44 0.34 -1.50
CA LYS A 141 -9.82 -0.06 -1.83
C LYS A 141 -10.31 0.48 -3.18
N SER A 142 -9.73 1.58 -3.67
CA SER A 142 -10.01 2.11 -5.01
C SER A 142 -9.25 1.39 -6.14
N GLY A 143 -8.55 0.29 -5.84
CA GLY A 143 -7.83 -0.51 -6.83
C GLY A 143 -6.56 0.16 -7.37
N LYS A 144 -5.92 1.03 -6.57
CA LYS A 144 -4.68 1.73 -6.93
C LYS A 144 -3.49 1.10 -6.21
N LEU A 145 -2.41 0.88 -6.94
CA LEU A 145 -1.14 0.37 -6.41
C LEU A 145 -0.16 1.50 -6.15
N PHE A 146 0.43 1.49 -4.97
CA PHE A 146 1.41 2.47 -4.52
C PHE A 146 2.23 1.92 -3.37
N GLY A 147 3.22 2.69 -2.92
CA GLY A 147 3.99 2.36 -1.74
C GLY A 147 5.25 3.19 -1.64
N GLY A 148 6.26 2.62 -0.99
CA GLY A 148 7.54 3.28 -0.78
C GLY A 148 8.66 2.28 -0.59
N TYR A 149 9.88 2.69 -0.94
CA TYR A 149 11.10 1.94 -0.70
C TYR A 149 11.87 2.56 0.45
N ASN A 150 12.22 1.71 1.42
CA ASN A 150 13.04 2.08 2.57
C ASN A 150 14.39 1.34 2.48
N PRO A 151 15.50 2.04 2.17
CA PRO A 151 16.81 1.43 2.11
C PRO A 151 17.39 1.08 3.48
N LEU A 152 16.90 1.67 4.58
CA LEU A 152 17.38 1.39 5.93
C LEU A 152 16.78 0.10 6.49
N GLY A 153 15.56 -0.23 6.06
CA GLY A 153 14.74 -1.28 6.68
C GLY A 153 14.04 -0.78 7.95
N TRP A 154 13.49 -1.72 8.72
CA TRP A 154 12.79 -1.46 9.97
C TRP A 154 13.47 -2.19 11.13
N MET A 155 13.42 -1.59 12.32
CA MET A 155 13.98 -2.12 13.56
C MET A 155 13.11 -1.80 14.80
N SER A 156 11.91 -1.22 14.62
CA SER A 156 11.07 -0.73 15.72
C SER A 156 11.80 0.28 16.61
N SER A 157 12.56 1.20 16.03
CA SER A 157 13.46 2.08 16.79
C SER A 157 12.78 3.28 17.47
N ASP A 158 11.53 3.59 17.12
CA ASP A 158 10.81 4.83 17.49
C ASP A 158 11.61 6.11 17.15
N ASP A 159 12.37 6.08 16.03
CA ASP A 159 13.28 7.17 15.65
C ASP A 159 13.27 7.46 14.13
N TYR A 160 13.79 8.62 13.76
CA TYR A 160 13.92 9.10 12.40
C TYR A 160 15.13 8.48 11.70
N GLY A 161 14.88 7.91 10.53
CA GLY A 161 15.91 7.43 9.61
C GLY A 161 16.17 8.44 8.50
N ASN A 162 17.40 8.93 8.40
CA ASN A 162 17.82 9.75 7.28
C ASN A 162 18.28 8.88 6.09
N SER A 163 17.84 9.22 4.88
CA SER A 163 18.19 8.47 3.68
C SER A 163 18.03 9.34 2.44
N ASN A 164 18.98 9.22 1.51
CA ASN A 164 18.90 9.85 0.19
C ASN A 164 18.34 8.90 -0.89
N GLY A 165 18.22 7.61 -0.58
CA GLY A 165 17.82 6.56 -1.52
C GLY A 165 16.39 6.06 -1.33
N ALA A 166 15.67 6.58 -0.33
CA ALA A 166 14.25 6.29 -0.15
C ALA A 166 13.42 7.05 -1.20
N PHE A 167 12.28 6.46 -1.58
CA PHE A 167 11.35 7.08 -2.51
C PHE A 167 9.95 6.51 -2.29
N LEU A 168 8.94 7.31 -2.60
CA LEU A 168 7.57 6.82 -2.80
C LEU A 168 7.38 6.40 -4.26
N TRP A 169 6.38 5.57 -4.52
CA TRP A 169 6.04 5.18 -5.88
C TRP A 169 4.55 4.87 -6.02
N PHE A 170 4.05 4.96 -7.24
CA PHE A 170 2.70 4.54 -7.58
C PHE A 170 2.60 4.05 -9.02
N LEU A 171 1.57 3.25 -9.29
CA LEU A 171 1.24 2.79 -10.62
C LEU A 171 0.32 3.82 -11.27
N GLN A 172 0.76 4.46 -12.36
CA GLN A 172 -0.02 5.51 -13.03
C GLN A 172 -1.23 4.91 -13.76
N ASP A 173 -1.02 3.79 -14.44
CA ASP A 173 -2.05 3.06 -15.15
C ASP A 173 -1.87 1.56 -14.90
N ASN A 174 -2.95 0.95 -14.42
CA ASN A 174 -2.99 -0.47 -14.07
C ASN A 174 -2.84 -1.36 -15.31
N ASN A 175 -3.14 -0.86 -16.51
CA ASN A 175 -3.06 -1.63 -17.76
C ASN A 175 -1.66 -1.61 -18.36
N THR A 176 -0.99 -0.46 -18.39
CA THR A 176 0.37 -0.33 -18.93
C THR A 176 1.45 -0.73 -17.93
N GLY A 177 1.15 -0.75 -16.62
CA GLY A 177 2.11 -1.16 -15.61
C GLY A 177 3.22 -0.13 -15.35
N THR A 178 3.07 1.10 -15.83
CA THR A 178 4.06 2.16 -15.66
C THR A 178 4.08 2.65 -14.20
N ALA A 179 5.19 2.39 -13.51
CA ALA A 179 5.42 2.85 -12.15
C ALA A 179 6.21 4.16 -12.14
N ILE A 180 5.73 5.14 -11.38
CA ILE A 180 6.35 6.45 -11.20
C ILE A 180 7.01 6.51 -9.84
N LYS A 181 8.25 7.03 -9.79
CA LYS A 181 8.96 7.34 -8.54
C LYS A 181 8.72 8.79 -8.11
N CYS A 182 8.57 8.97 -6.81
CA CYS A 182 8.54 10.23 -6.10
C CYS A 182 9.79 10.27 -5.20
N PRO A 183 10.93 10.81 -5.69
CA PRO A 183 12.19 10.85 -4.93
C PRO A 183 12.11 11.79 -3.73
N ILE A 184 13.07 11.68 -2.81
CA ILE A 184 13.21 12.61 -1.70
C ILE A 184 13.66 13.99 -2.21
N LEU A 185 13.08 15.04 -1.64
CA LEU A 185 13.44 16.43 -1.93
C LEU A 185 14.71 16.84 -1.18
N ALA A 186 15.50 17.73 -1.78
CA ALA A 186 16.66 18.32 -1.12
C ALA A 186 16.23 19.07 0.17
N GLY A 187 16.77 18.65 1.31
CA GLY A 187 16.38 19.15 2.64
C GLY A 187 15.43 18.24 3.43
N GLY A 188 14.98 17.12 2.85
CA GLY A 188 14.16 16.11 3.52
C GLY A 188 14.96 15.23 4.49
N ASN A 189 15.42 15.78 5.62
CA ASN A 189 16.21 15.05 6.63
C ASN A 189 15.40 14.03 7.47
N THR A 190 14.10 13.88 7.21
CA THR A 190 13.18 12.96 7.92
C THR A 190 12.50 12.03 6.93
N ALA A 191 13.31 11.33 6.13
CA ALA A 191 12.85 10.46 5.06
C ALA A 191 11.94 9.32 5.58
N ILE A 192 12.32 8.69 6.68
CA ILE A 192 11.63 7.54 7.27
C ILE A 192 11.42 7.79 8.75
N PHE A 193 10.27 7.38 9.29
CA PHE A 193 10.07 7.30 10.73
C PHE A 193 9.67 5.88 11.13
N ASP A 194 10.45 5.24 11.99
CA ASP A 194 10.28 3.83 12.34
C ASP A 194 9.54 3.68 13.67
N TYR A 195 8.21 3.78 13.64
CA TYR A 195 7.38 3.62 14.83
C TYR A 195 7.26 2.14 15.23
N ALA A 196 7.65 1.76 16.45
CA ALA A 196 7.50 0.38 16.94
C ALA A 196 6.03 -0.09 17.02
N THR A 197 5.10 0.86 17.17
CA THR A 197 3.65 0.60 17.23
C THR A 197 2.89 1.10 15.99
N GLY A 198 3.59 1.57 14.97
CA GLY A 198 3.04 2.01 13.69
C GLY A 198 3.36 1.03 12.56
N GLY A 199 2.73 1.21 11.40
CA GLY A 199 3.19 0.55 10.19
C GLY A 199 4.26 1.39 9.47
N PRO A 200 4.48 1.17 8.17
CA PRO A 200 5.48 1.91 7.42
C PRO A 200 5.11 3.39 7.32
N ASN A 201 6.06 4.26 7.66
CA ASN A 201 5.90 5.71 7.62
C ASN A 201 7.07 6.38 6.86
N PHE A 202 6.70 7.12 5.82
CA PHE A 202 7.59 7.83 4.92
C PHE A 202 7.29 9.33 5.06
N GLY A 203 8.30 10.10 5.44
CA GLY A 203 8.16 11.53 5.71
C GLY A 203 7.39 11.80 7.00
N ALA A 204 7.22 13.07 7.33
CA ALA A 204 6.42 13.48 8.48
C ALA A 204 4.91 13.22 8.24
N ALA A 205 4.46 13.37 6.99
CA ALA A 205 3.05 13.19 6.62
C ALA A 205 2.84 12.69 5.17
N ASP A 206 3.91 12.38 4.43
CA ASP A 206 3.80 12.05 3.01
C ASP A 206 3.06 10.72 2.80
N LEU A 207 3.46 9.65 3.50
CA LEU A 207 2.74 8.38 3.52
C LEU A 207 2.91 7.66 4.86
N CYS A 208 1.83 7.54 5.62
CA CYS A 208 1.77 6.80 6.87
C CYS A 208 0.69 5.71 6.76
N ILE A 209 1.06 4.44 6.91
CA ILE A 209 0.12 3.31 6.92
C ILE A 209 0.05 2.75 8.34
N GLY A 210 -1.15 2.66 8.90
CA GLY A 210 -1.36 2.21 10.27
C GLY A 210 -0.66 3.09 11.31
N PRO A 211 -1.03 4.38 11.43
CA PRO A 211 -0.47 5.24 12.48
C PRO A 211 -0.73 4.64 13.88
N PRO A 212 0.17 4.87 14.85
CA PRO A 212 -0.04 4.41 16.22
C PRO A 212 -1.30 5.05 16.83
N ARG A 213 -2.01 4.29 17.67
CA ARG A 213 -3.30 4.73 18.26
C ARG A 213 -3.13 5.73 19.40
N ALA A 214 -1.94 5.83 19.96
CA ALA A 214 -1.55 6.85 20.92
C ALA A 214 -0.31 7.56 20.40
N ALA A 215 -0.23 8.87 20.62
CA ALA A 215 0.96 9.63 20.26
C ALA A 215 2.11 9.21 21.18
N VAL A 216 3.12 8.53 20.62
CA VAL A 216 4.38 8.27 21.32
C VAL A 216 5.18 9.57 21.30
N LEU A 217 4.79 10.52 22.16
CA LEU A 217 5.50 11.79 22.33
C LEU A 217 6.38 11.70 23.58
N GLY A 218 7.64 11.32 23.39
CA GLY A 218 8.76 11.70 24.27
C GLY A 218 8.64 11.38 25.77
N GLY A 219 7.84 10.40 26.17
CA GLY A 219 7.80 9.90 27.55
C GLY A 219 8.49 8.55 27.60
N PHE A 220 9.35 8.33 28.61
CA PHE A 220 9.94 7.04 28.96
C PHE A 220 8.92 5.90 28.78
N ALA A 221 8.96 5.22 27.64
CA ALA A 221 8.36 3.91 27.50
C ALA A 221 9.26 3.00 28.34
N GLY A 222 8.87 2.79 29.60
CA GLY A 222 9.53 1.83 30.47
C GLY A 222 9.55 0.44 29.81
N PRO A 223 10.39 -0.49 30.31
CA PRO A 223 10.61 -1.81 29.71
C PRO A 223 9.37 -2.72 29.65
N ASP A 224 8.20 -2.27 30.10
CA ASP A 224 6.99 -3.06 30.29
C ASP A 224 5.80 -2.43 29.55
N VAL A 225 5.83 -2.40 28.21
CA VAL A 225 4.60 -2.19 27.41
C VAL A 225 3.88 -3.53 27.27
N GLU A 226 3.31 -4.00 28.38
CA GLU A 226 2.45 -5.18 28.48
C GLU A 226 1.15 -5.08 27.65
N ASN A 227 0.95 -4.00 26.90
CA ASN A 227 -0.19 -3.81 26.01
C ASN A 227 0.14 -3.10 24.67
N SER A 228 1.34 -3.29 24.10
CA SER A 228 1.70 -2.76 22.77
C SER A 228 0.66 -3.05 21.69
N SER A 229 -0.06 -4.17 21.81
CA SER A 229 -1.14 -4.57 20.91
C SER A 229 -2.36 -3.63 20.94
N SER A 230 -2.66 -3.00 22.08
CA SER A 230 -3.78 -2.05 22.21
C SER A 230 -3.48 -0.68 21.58
N VAL A 231 -2.20 -0.31 21.51
CA VAL A 231 -1.71 0.94 20.93
C VAL A 231 -1.34 0.76 19.45
N ALA A 232 -1.14 -0.48 19.02
CA ALA A 232 -0.76 -0.84 17.66
C ALA A 232 -1.70 -0.23 16.60
N GLY A 233 -1.08 0.40 15.61
CA GLY A 233 -1.75 0.89 14.42
C GLY A 233 -2.42 -0.23 13.63
N ASN A 234 -3.53 0.10 12.98
CA ASN A 234 -4.24 -0.82 12.09
C ASN A 234 -3.89 -0.50 10.63
N LEU A 235 -3.19 -1.41 9.97
CA LEU A 235 -2.63 -1.22 8.64
C LEU A 235 -3.70 -1.23 7.53
N LYS A 236 -4.98 -1.49 7.86
CA LYS A 236 -6.10 -1.32 6.91
C LYS A 236 -6.39 0.15 6.57
N ARG A 237 -5.82 1.08 7.33
CA ARG A 237 -6.00 2.52 7.16
C ARG A 237 -4.66 3.22 7.10
N GLY A 238 -4.62 4.35 6.43
CA GLY A 238 -3.45 5.21 6.39
C GLY A 238 -3.83 6.65 6.07
N LYS A 239 -2.83 7.52 6.10
CA LYS A 239 -2.94 8.92 5.75
C LYS A 239 -1.79 9.29 4.82
N SER A 240 -2.08 10.13 3.82
CA SER A 240 -1.07 10.60 2.88
C SER A 240 -1.29 12.05 2.51
N SER A 241 -0.21 12.82 2.52
CA SER A 241 -0.12 14.19 2.05
C SER A 241 1.27 14.42 1.44
N VAL A 242 1.53 13.73 0.32
CA VAL A 242 2.82 13.80 -0.39
C VAL A 242 3.11 15.23 -0.86
N GLY A 243 4.38 15.62 -0.77
CA GLY A 243 4.88 16.93 -1.15
C GLY A 243 5.64 17.64 -0.03
N GLY A 244 5.83 16.98 1.11
CA GLY A 244 6.61 17.49 2.24
C GLY A 244 8.06 17.04 2.15
N ALA A 245 8.32 15.76 2.39
CA ALA A 245 9.65 15.15 2.29
C ALA A 245 9.92 14.55 0.90
N TYR A 246 8.87 14.11 0.21
CA TYR A 246 8.96 13.46 -1.11
C TYR A 246 8.36 14.34 -2.19
N ASP A 247 8.92 14.26 -3.39
CA ASP A 247 8.46 15.02 -4.54
C ASP A 247 7.03 14.61 -4.94
N PHE A 248 6.16 15.60 -5.12
CA PHE A 248 4.79 15.34 -5.52
C PHE A 248 4.71 15.16 -7.03
N GLN A 249 4.43 13.94 -7.45
CA GLN A 249 4.15 13.62 -8.84
C GLN A 249 2.64 13.64 -9.10
N LYS A 250 2.23 14.32 -10.17
CA LYS A 250 0.81 14.40 -10.56
C LYS A 250 0.26 13.00 -10.82
N GLY A 251 -0.84 12.66 -10.15
CA GLY A 251 -1.48 11.34 -10.26
C GLY A 251 -1.28 10.45 -9.03
N TRP A 252 -0.63 10.94 -7.97
CA TRP A 252 -0.57 10.26 -6.69
C TRP A 252 -1.98 9.79 -6.23
N PRO A 253 -2.17 8.48 -5.93
CA PRO A 253 -3.51 7.90 -5.88
C PRO A 253 -4.24 8.06 -4.55
N VAL A 254 -3.56 8.44 -3.47
CA VAL A 254 -4.15 8.53 -2.12
C VAL A 254 -3.85 9.88 -1.48
N SER A 255 -4.88 10.63 -1.10
CA SER A 255 -4.72 11.92 -0.42
C SER A 255 -5.69 12.00 0.75
N GLY A 256 -5.21 12.49 1.89
CA GLY A 256 -5.93 12.41 3.15
C GLY A 256 -5.97 10.97 3.68
N GLU A 257 -7.09 10.60 4.31
CA GLU A 257 -7.29 9.24 4.81
C GLU A 257 -7.63 8.27 3.69
N PHE A 258 -7.05 7.07 3.74
CA PHE A 258 -7.33 5.99 2.80
C PHE A 258 -7.46 4.65 3.50
N GLN A 259 -8.01 3.68 2.77
CA GLN A 259 -8.15 2.30 3.21
C GLN A 259 -7.48 1.35 2.23
N LEU A 260 -6.89 0.28 2.78
CA LEU A 260 -6.22 -0.76 2.02
C LEU A 260 -7.06 -2.02 1.90
N THR A 261 -6.93 -2.68 0.76
CA THR A 261 -7.39 -4.05 0.52
C THR A 261 -6.29 -5.05 0.84
N GLU A 262 -5.04 -4.70 0.52
CA GLU A 262 -3.86 -5.53 0.79
C GLU A 262 -2.61 -4.68 1.00
N LEU A 263 -1.66 -5.23 1.76
CA LEU A 263 -0.34 -4.65 1.97
C LEU A 263 0.70 -5.77 2.00
N GLU A 264 1.70 -5.68 1.13
CA GLU A 264 2.83 -6.59 1.07
C GLU A 264 4.15 -5.84 1.24
N VAL A 265 5.14 -6.52 1.80
CA VAL A 265 6.52 -6.02 1.89
C VAL A 265 7.46 -7.04 1.30
N TRP A 266 8.38 -6.57 0.48
CA TRP A 266 9.37 -7.37 -0.23
C TRP A 266 10.77 -6.90 0.15
N SER A 267 11.64 -7.86 0.46
CA SER A 267 13.04 -7.63 0.82
C SER A 267 13.95 -8.63 0.10
N ASN A 268 15.26 -8.40 0.18
CA ASN A 268 16.25 -9.38 -0.24
C ASN A 268 16.28 -10.56 0.77
N VAL A 269 15.94 -11.78 0.32
CA VAL A 269 15.91 -12.98 1.17
C VAL A 269 17.29 -13.59 1.43
N ASN A 270 18.33 -13.07 0.77
CA ASN A 270 19.71 -13.53 0.93
C ASN A 270 20.51 -12.71 1.97
N VAL A 271 19.87 -11.74 2.64
CA VAL A 271 20.48 -10.99 3.74
C VAL A 271 20.88 -11.96 4.86
N GLY A 272 22.18 -12.04 5.17
CA GLY A 272 22.76 -12.94 6.19
C GLY A 272 23.41 -14.23 5.68
N LYS A 273 23.14 -14.67 4.44
CA LYS A 273 23.77 -15.90 3.88
C LYS A 273 25.19 -15.69 3.35
N ARG A 274 25.65 -14.43 3.22
CA ARG A 274 26.99 -14.08 2.71
C ARG A 274 28.11 -14.18 3.75
N ALA A 275 27.81 -14.46 5.02
CA ALA A 275 28.83 -14.54 6.07
C ALA A 275 29.66 -15.84 6.08
N SER A 276 29.35 -16.84 5.24
CA SER A 276 29.98 -18.17 5.30
C SER A 276 30.97 -18.52 4.18
N SER A 277 31.23 -17.65 3.21
CA SER A 277 32.07 -18.01 2.04
C SER A 277 33.44 -17.31 1.93
N THR A 278 33.91 -16.61 2.95
CA THR A 278 35.32 -16.13 3.00
C THR A 278 36.18 -17.00 3.90
N GLY A 279 36.19 -18.31 3.63
CA GLY A 279 37.32 -19.16 3.98
C GLY A 279 38.51 -18.82 3.09
N ARG A 280 39.22 -17.71 3.38
CA ARG A 280 40.55 -17.50 2.81
C ARG A 280 41.46 -18.56 3.44
N GLY A 281 41.83 -19.54 2.63
CA GLY A 281 42.89 -20.49 2.96
C GLY A 281 44.15 -19.73 3.37
N TRP A 282 44.55 -19.93 4.61
CA TRP A 282 45.84 -19.53 5.12
C TRP A 282 46.86 -20.50 4.49
N LEU A 283 47.52 -20.09 3.40
CA LEU A 283 48.67 -20.81 2.88
C LEU A 283 49.86 -20.48 3.79
N GLY A 284 50.20 -21.43 4.66
CA GLY A 284 51.44 -21.40 5.41
C GLY A 284 52.62 -21.64 4.46
N PHE A 285 53.61 -20.75 4.55
CA PHE A 285 54.99 -20.99 4.13
C PHE A 285 55.79 -21.51 5.32
#